data_AF-B5JFC8-F1
#
_entry.id   AF-B5JFC8-F1
#
_cell.length_a   1.000
_cell.length_b   1.000
_cell.length_c   1.000
_cell.angle_alpha   90.00
_cell.angle_beta   90.00
_cell.angle_gamma   90.00
#
_symmetry.space_group_name_H-M   'P 1'
#
loop_
_entity.id
_entity.type
_entity.pdbx_description
1 polymer ?
#
loop_
_entity_poly.entity_id
_entity_poly.type
_entity_poly.pdbx_seq_one_letter_code
_entity_poly.pdbx_strand_id
1 'polypeptide(L)'
;MNLATIGSLGSLKAPGTWGSVMGLVFYAVFTSHLSAFSSVLLLAAASYFAIGICGEAEKRLKKVDPGEIILDEFVAMPICLIGLNGFGSHPMFGWIILAAFVLFRFFDILKPLGIKKLQRYHGGFGVVADDVAAALVVCVIMNVGVRIWLG
;
A
#
# COMPACT_ATOMS: atom_id res chain seq x y z
N MET A 1 18.23 -5.53 -0.25
CA MET A 1 18.27 -4.23 0.46
C MET A 1 17.68 -3.14 -0.41
N ASN A 2 18.36 -2.64 -1.45
CA ASN A 2 17.84 -1.51 -2.25
C ASN A 2 16.43 -1.70 -2.82
N LEU A 3 16.00 -2.92 -3.16
CA LEU A 3 14.62 -3.15 -3.60
C LEU A 3 13.59 -2.98 -2.48
N ALA A 4 13.91 -3.44 -1.27
CA ALA A 4 13.04 -3.35 -0.10
C ALA A 4 12.91 -1.91 0.42
N THR A 5 13.94 -1.09 0.23
CA THR A 5 14.02 0.31 0.68
C THR A 5 13.69 1.31 -0.44
N ILE A 6 13.33 0.83 -1.64
CA ILE A 6 13.11 1.63 -2.86
C ILE A 6 14.29 2.60 -3.10
N GLY A 7 15.49 2.04 -3.15
CA GLY A 7 16.75 2.79 -3.21
C GLY A 7 17.08 3.42 -1.86
N SER A 8 17.31 4.73 -1.86
CA SER A 8 17.66 5.50 -0.65
C SER A 8 16.45 6.05 0.10
N LEU A 9 15.22 5.77 -0.35
CA LEU A 9 14.02 6.34 0.27
C LEU A 9 13.74 5.78 1.67
N GLY A 10 14.06 4.50 1.90
CA GLY A 10 13.93 3.86 3.21
C GLY A 10 14.82 4.45 4.31
N SER A 11 15.84 5.27 3.97
CA SER A 11 16.70 5.95 4.96
C SER A 11 16.25 7.38 5.29
N LEU A 12 15.21 7.89 4.63
CA LEU A 12 14.66 9.21 4.90
C LEU A 12 13.85 9.23 6.21
N LYS A 13 13.59 10.44 6.73
CA LYS A 13 12.64 10.60 7.86
C LYS A 13 11.24 10.19 7.42
N ALA A 14 10.53 9.48 8.30
CA ALA A 14 9.22 8.89 8.02
C ALA A 14 9.23 8.02 6.75
N PRO A 15 10.07 6.98 6.71
CA PRO A 15 10.30 6.17 5.50
C PRO A 15 9.00 5.60 4.91
N GLY A 16 8.06 5.15 5.74
CA GLY A 16 6.77 4.66 5.25
C GLY A 16 5.91 5.68 4.52
N THR A 17 6.05 6.97 4.85
CA THR A 17 5.44 8.05 4.07
C THR A 17 5.99 8.06 2.64
N TRP A 18 7.30 7.89 2.47
CA TRP A 18 7.93 7.81 1.15
C TRP A 18 7.54 6.54 0.40
N GLY A 19 7.43 5.39 1.08
CA GLY A 19 6.89 4.16 0.49
C GLY A 19 5.50 4.36 -0.08
N SER A 20 4.61 4.98 0.72
CA SER A 20 3.24 5.27 0.33
C SER A 20 3.15 6.30 -0.80
N VAL A 21 3.96 7.37 -0.77
CA VAL A 21 4.05 8.35 -1.87
C VAL A 21 4.51 7.66 -3.16
N MET A 22 5.53 6.81 -3.10
CA MET A 22 5.97 6.06 -4.27
C MET A 22 4.90 5.08 -4.75
N GLY A 23 4.09 4.52 -3.84
CA GLY A 23 2.92 3.73 -4.19
C GLY A 23 1.86 4.53 -4.95
N LEU A 24 1.63 5.81 -4.59
CA LEU A 24 0.77 6.71 -5.39
C LEU A 24 1.35 7.00 -6.78
N VAL A 25 2.67 7.17 -6.89
CA VAL A 25 3.35 7.32 -8.19
C VAL A 25 3.17 6.04 -9.03
N PHE A 26 3.34 4.88 -8.41
CA PHE A 26 3.09 3.60 -9.06
C PHE A 26 1.64 3.46 -9.52
N TYR A 27 0.69 3.89 -8.69
CA TYR A 27 -0.72 3.94 -9.06
C TYR A 27 -0.94 4.81 -10.30
N ALA A 28 -0.40 6.04 -10.30
CA ALA A 28 -0.60 7.00 -11.37
C ALA A 28 -0.03 6.54 -12.71
N VAL A 29 1.11 5.82 -12.69
CA VAL A 29 1.79 5.34 -13.90
C VAL A 29 1.19 4.04 -14.41
N PHE A 30 0.87 3.09 -13.53
CA PHE A 30 0.55 1.71 -13.94
C PHE A 30 -0.91 1.35 -13.78
N THR A 31 -1.56 1.70 -12.67
CA THR A 31 -2.90 1.15 -12.35
C THR A 31 -4.04 2.11 -12.64
N SER A 32 -3.78 3.41 -12.77
CA SER A 32 -4.77 4.46 -13.05
C SER A 32 -5.51 4.24 -14.37
N HIS A 33 -4.84 3.65 -15.35
CA HIS A 33 -5.36 3.36 -16.69
C HIS A 33 -5.85 1.92 -16.87
N LEU A 34 -5.71 1.08 -15.84
CA LEU A 34 -6.11 -0.32 -15.90
C LEU A 34 -7.57 -0.51 -15.44
N SER A 35 -8.18 -1.59 -15.95
CA SER A 35 -9.42 -2.10 -15.38
C SER A 35 -9.20 -2.56 -13.93
N ALA A 36 -10.25 -2.56 -13.10
CA ALA A 36 -10.14 -3.02 -11.72
C ALA A 36 -9.58 -4.46 -11.63
N PHE A 37 -10.01 -5.35 -12.54
CA PHE A 37 -9.51 -6.72 -12.60
C PHE A 37 -8.01 -6.79 -12.93
N SER A 38 -7.57 -6.02 -13.94
CA SER A 38 -6.15 -5.94 -14.31
C SER A 38 -5.29 -5.36 -13.20
N SER A 39 -5.79 -4.33 -12.49
CA SER A 39 -5.11 -3.76 -11.32
C SER A 39 -4.96 -4.78 -10.20
N VAL A 40 -6.02 -5.57 -9.90
CA VAL A 40 -5.94 -6.64 -8.89
C VAL A 40 -4.87 -7.67 -9.26
N LEU A 41 -4.82 -8.12 -10.52
CA LEU A 41 -3.80 -9.08 -10.96
C LEU A 41 -2.38 -8.53 -10.81
N LEU A 42 -2.15 -7.28 -11.25
CA LEU A 42 -0.85 -6.64 -11.14
C LEU A 42 -0.42 -6.47 -9.68
N LEU A 43 -1.31 -5.99 -8.81
CA LEU A 43 -1.02 -5.73 -7.40
C LEU A 43 -0.88 -7.02 -6.59
N ALA A 44 -1.62 -8.08 -6.94
CA ALA A 44 -1.42 -9.41 -6.36
C ALA A 44 -0.04 -9.97 -6.72
N ALA A 45 0.39 -9.83 -7.98
CA ALA A 45 1.73 -10.22 -8.39
C ALA A 45 2.82 -9.38 -7.69
N ALA A 46 2.65 -8.06 -7.63
CA ALA A 46 3.58 -7.17 -6.93
C ALA A 46 3.69 -7.50 -5.44
N SER A 47 2.57 -7.76 -4.77
CA SER A 47 2.53 -8.18 -3.36
C SER A 47 3.23 -9.52 -3.15
N TYR A 48 3.04 -10.49 -4.06
CA TYR A 48 3.75 -11.77 -4.01
C TYR A 48 5.26 -11.61 -4.09
N PHE A 49 5.77 -10.76 -4.99
CA PHE A 49 7.21 -10.47 -5.06
C PHE A 49 7.70 -9.70 -3.83
N ALA A 50 6.91 -8.75 -3.32
CA ALA A 50 7.23 -7.99 -2.12
C ALA A 50 7.43 -8.91 -0.91
N ILE A 51 6.60 -9.96 -0.75
CA ILE A 51 6.74 -10.94 0.34
C ILE A 51 8.14 -11.57 0.35
N GLY A 52 8.65 -11.97 -0.82
CA GLY A 52 10.00 -12.53 -0.94
C GLY A 52 11.10 -11.51 -0.63
N ILE A 53 10.96 -10.28 -1.14
CA ILE A 53 11.96 -9.22 -1.00
C ILE A 53 12.02 -8.69 0.44
N CYS A 54 10.87 -8.40 1.05
CA CYS A 54 10.76 -7.95 2.44
C CYS A 54 11.26 -9.04 3.39
N GLY A 55 10.88 -10.30 3.17
CA GLY A 55 11.31 -11.40 4.03
C GLY A 55 12.82 -11.67 3.97
N GLU A 56 13.44 -11.51 2.80
CA GLU A 56 14.89 -11.58 2.68
C GLU A 56 15.58 -10.37 3.34
N ALA A 57 15.00 -9.18 3.25
CA ALA A 57 15.53 -7.99 3.90
C ALA A 57 15.46 -8.07 5.44
N GLU A 58 14.35 -8.56 6.01
CA GLU A 58 14.24 -8.81 7.46
C GLU A 58 15.35 -9.74 7.97
N LYS A 59 15.61 -10.84 7.25
CA LYS A 59 16.68 -11.80 7.59
C LYS A 59 18.05 -11.14 7.58
N ARG A 60 18.34 -10.31 6.59
CA ARG A 60 19.63 -9.59 6.48
C ARG A 60 19.81 -8.56 7.58
N LEU A 61 18.73 -7.86 7.93
CA LEU A 61 18.72 -6.84 8.98
C LEU A 61 18.63 -7.42 10.38
N LYS A 62 18.31 -8.72 10.51
CA LYS A 62 18.07 -9.42 11.79
C LYS A 62 17.06 -8.68 12.67
N LYS A 63 16.08 -8.05 12.03
CA LYS A 63 15.04 -7.25 12.68
C LYS A 63 13.70 -7.60 12.03
N VAL A 64 12.70 -7.81 12.88
CA VAL A 64 11.30 -8.00 12.47
C VAL A 64 10.71 -6.63 12.19
N ASP A 65 10.02 -6.49 11.07
CA ASP A 65 9.37 -5.26 10.60
C ASP A 65 10.27 -3.99 10.72
N PRO A 66 11.46 -3.97 10.08
CA PRO A 66 12.32 -2.79 10.06
C PRO A 66 11.63 -1.69 9.27
N GLY A 67 11.33 -0.55 9.91
CA GLY A 67 10.71 0.58 9.22
C GLY A 67 11.49 1.21 8.04
N GLU A 68 12.70 0.75 7.73
CA GLU A 68 13.40 1.14 6.48
C GLU A 68 12.98 0.29 5.27
N ILE A 69 12.35 -0.86 5.50
CA ILE A 69 11.63 -1.62 4.48
C ILE A 69 10.32 -0.88 4.24
N ILE A 70 10.11 -0.45 3.00
CA ILE A 70 8.96 0.37 2.59
C ILE A 70 8.26 -0.16 1.33
N LEU A 71 8.65 -1.37 0.92
CA LEU A 71 8.16 -2.01 -0.30
C LEU A 71 6.76 -2.59 -0.12
N ASP A 72 6.45 -3.08 1.08
CA ASP A 72 5.12 -3.41 1.58
C ASP A 72 4.13 -2.24 1.39
N GLU A 73 4.49 -1.06 1.88
CA GLU A 73 3.64 0.13 1.82
C GLU A 73 3.47 0.63 0.39
N PHE A 74 4.54 0.52 -0.40
CA PHE A 74 4.54 0.84 -1.83
C PHE A 74 3.58 -0.04 -2.62
N VAL A 75 3.58 -1.36 -2.41
CA VAL A 75 2.67 -2.27 -3.14
C VAL A 75 1.24 -2.21 -2.62
N ALA A 76 1.05 -1.86 -1.34
CA ALA A 76 -0.26 -1.80 -0.71
C ALA A 76 -1.02 -0.50 -1.06
N MET A 77 -0.35 0.65 -1.12
CA MET A 77 -1.02 1.95 -1.34
C MET A 77 -1.96 1.98 -2.57
N PRO A 78 -1.57 1.49 -3.77
CA PRO A 78 -2.47 1.46 -4.94
C PRO A 78 -3.76 0.64 -4.73
N ILE A 79 -3.75 -0.35 -3.83
CA ILE A 79 -4.92 -1.21 -3.54
C ILE A 79 -6.09 -0.36 -3.01
N CYS A 80 -5.79 0.72 -2.27
CA CYS A 80 -6.77 1.66 -1.74
C CYS A 80 -7.65 2.33 -2.82
N LEU A 81 -7.16 2.37 -4.06
CA LEU A 81 -7.78 3.10 -5.18
C LEU A 81 -8.43 2.18 -6.22
N ILE A 82 -8.39 0.86 -6.02
CA ILE A 82 -9.03 -0.09 -6.93
C ILE A 82 -10.53 0.24 -7.05
N GLY A 83 -11.02 0.32 -8.29
CA GLY A 83 -12.43 0.63 -8.58
C GLY A 83 -12.78 2.12 -8.61
N LEU A 84 -11.81 3.02 -8.36
CA LEU A 84 -12.01 4.47 -8.39
C LEU A 84 -11.41 5.17 -9.63
N ASN A 85 -10.78 4.42 -10.53
CA ASN A 85 -10.17 4.96 -11.76
C ASN A 85 -11.16 5.73 -12.66
N GLY A 86 -12.44 5.38 -12.63
CA GLY A 86 -13.49 6.09 -13.38
C GLY A 86 -13.69 7.56 -12.96
N PHE A 87 -13.23 7.93 -11.76
CA PHE A 87 -13.30 9.30 -11.25
C PHE A 87 -12.07 10.14 -11.60
N GLY A 88 -11.13 9.63 -12.41
CA GLY A 88 -9.86 10.31 -12.73
C GLY A 88 -10.02 11.71 -13.34
N SER A 89 -11.07 11.92 -14.12
CA SER A 89 -11.37 13.24 -14.73
C SER A 89 -12.24 14.14 -13.84
N HIS A 90 -12.67 13.66 -12.67
CA HIS A 90 -13.53 14.41 -11.78
C HIS A 90 -12.72 15.51 -11.06
N PRO A 91 -13.25 16.74 -10.90
CA PRO A 91 -12.53 17.83 -10.23
C PRO A 91 -12.05 17.50 -8.80
N MET A 92 -12.71 16.54 -8.16
CA MET A 92 -12.42 16.11 -6.79
C MET A 92 -11.43 14.94 -6.71
N PHE A 93 -10.87 14.49 -7.83
CA PHE A 93 -9.96 13.34 -7.84
C PHE A 93 -8.72 13.56 -6.96
N GLY A 94 -8.18 14.78 -6.91
CA GLY A 94 -7.09 15.11 -5.98
C GLY A 94 -7.44 14.87 -4.51
N TRP A 95 -8.69 15.17 -4.11
CA TRP A 95 -9.19 14.89 -2.76
C TRP A 95 -9.36 13.39 -2.50
N ILE A 96 -9.76 12.61 -3.52
CA ILE A 96 -9.84 11.15 -3.43
C ILE A 96 -8.45 10.55 -3.18
N ILE A 97 -7.44 10.99 -3.93
CA ILE A 97 -6.05 10.53 -3.76
C ILE A 97 -5.53 10.91 -2.36
N LEU A 98 -5.74 12.15 -1.92
CA LEU A 98 -5.30 12.61 -0.61
C LEU A 98 -6.01 11.84 0.52
N ALA A 99 -7.32 11.62 0.41
CA ALA A 99 -8.08 10.87 1.40
C ALA A 99 -7.61 9.41 1.47
N ALA A 100 -7.39 8.76 0.32
CA ALA A 100 -6.85 7.40 0.28
C ALA A 100 -5.47 7.32 0.97
N PHE A 101 -4.59 8.27 0.69
CA PHE A 101 -3.26 8.34 1.31
C PHE A 101 -3.32 8.50 2.83
N VAL A 102 -4.11 9.47 3.31
CA VAL A 102 -4.25 9.75 4.74
C VAL A 102 -4.89 8.58 5.47
N LEU A 103 -5.96 7.99 4.91
CA LEU A 103 -6.60 6.82 5.48
C LEU A 103 -5.67 5.61 5.48
N PHE A 104 -4.95 5.35 4.39
CA PHE A 104 -3.96 4.27 4.35
C PHE A 104 -2.93 4.41 5.46
N ARG A 105 -2.28 5.57 5.60
CA ARG A 105 -1.33 5.78 6.70
C ARG A 105 -1.97 5.66 8.08
N PHE A 106 -3.20 6.11 8.26
CA PHE A 106 -3.91 5.96 9.52
C PHE A 106 -4.14 4.48 9.87
N PHE A 107 -4.62 3.68 8.92
CA PHE A 107 -4.90 2.26 9.14
C PHE A 107 -3.62 1.42 9.22
N ASP A 108 -2.59 1.75 8.46
CA ASP A 108 -1.27 1.11 8.52
C ASP A 108 -0.55 1.42 9.85
N ILE A 109 -0.54 2.67 10.33
CA ILE A 109 0.15 3.00 11.59
C ILE A 109 -0.58 2.40 12.80
N LEU A 110 -1.92 2.51 12.83
CA LEU A 110 -2.70 2.05 13.97
C LEU A 110 -2.93 0.53 13.95
N LYS A 111 -2.95 -0.08 12.76
CA LYS A 111 -3.33 -1.48 12.51
C LYS A 111 -4.57 -1.90 13.33
N PRO A 112 -5.70 -1.14 13.22
CA PRO A 112 -6.90 -1.47 13.98
C PRO A 112 -7.46 -2.83 13.52
N LEU A 113 -8.46 -3.36 14.22
CA LEU A 113 -9.15 -4.62 13.83
C LEU A 113 -8.32 -5.91 13.98
N GLY A 114 -7.24 -5.87 14.76
CA GLY A 114 -6.40 -7.05 15.00
C GLY A 114 -5.50 -7.41 13.81
N ILE A 115 -5.31 -6.49 12.86
CA ILE A 115 -4.34 -6.62 11.75
C ILE A 115 -2.94 -6.92 12.28
N LYS A 116 -2.56 -6.38 13.45
CA LYS A 116 -1.31 -6.73 14.15
C LYS A 116 -1.13 -8.23 14.40
N LYS A 117 -2.21 -9.02 14.44
CA LYS A 117 -2.11 -10.48 14.59
C LYS A 117 -1.52 -11.16 13.35
N LEU A 118 -1.52 -10.52 12.18
CA LEU A 118 -0.88 -11.05 10.97
C LEU A 118 0.65 -11.07 11.09
N GLN A 119 1.23 -10.20 11.92
CA GLN A 119 2.66 -10.23 12.23
C GLN A 119 3.11 -11.50 12.97
N ARG A 120 2.16 -12.34 13.44
CA ARG A 120 2.47 -13.69 13.96
C ARG A 120 3.02 -14.62 12.87
N TYR A 121 2.74 -14.32 11.61
CA TYR A 121 3.30 -15.03 10.48
C TYR A 121 4.68 -14.43 10.19
N HIS A 122 5.73 -15.12 10.63
CA HIS A 122 7.11 -14.64 10.51
C HIS A 122 7.54 -14.44 9.05
N GLY A 123 8.41 -13.47 8.83
CA GLY A 123 8.98 -13.16 7.52
C GLY A 123 8.11 -12.18 6.73
N GLY A 124 8.50 -11.94 5.48
CA GLY A 124 7.86 -10.94 4.62
C GLY A 124 6.39 -11.20 4.30
N PHE A 125 5.85 -12.38 4.61
CA PHE A 125 4.41 -12.61 4.51
C PHE A 125 3.65 -11.76 5.53
N GLY A 126 4.08 -11.75 6.80
CA GLY A 126 3.40 -10.98 7.85
C GLY A 126 3.43 -9.48 7.56
N VAL A 127 4.58 -8.98 7.09
CA VAL A 127 4.89 -7.58 6.79
C VAL A 127 4.17 -7.04 5.55
N VAL A 128 3.91 -7.88 4.55
CA VAL A 128 3.14 -7.42 3.38
C VAL A 128 1.64 -7.64 3.60
N ALA A 129 1.25 -8.70 4.31
CA ALA A 129 -0.15 -9.03 4.52
C ALA A 129 -0.87 -8.05 5.44
N ASP A 130 -0.20 -7.48 6.45
CA ASP A 130 -0.80 -6.47 7.32
C ASP A 130 -1.09 -5.16 6.59
N ASP A 131 -0.17 -4.69 5.74
CA ASP A 131 -0.33 -3.50 4.92
C ASP A 131 -1.37 -3.69 3.81
N VAL A 132 -1.38 -4.85 3.15
CA VAL A 132 -2.43 -5.21 2.19
C VAL A 132 -3.79 -5.28 2.89
N ALA A 133 -3.88 -5.82 4.09
CA ALA A 133 -5.13 -5.85 4.85
C ALA A 133 -5.61 -4.43 5.21
N ALA A 134 -4.71 -3.55 5.65
CA ALA A 134 -5.02 -2.13 5.89
C ALA A 134 -5.53 -1.46 4.60
N ALA A 135 -4.86 -1.68 3.47
CA ALA A 135 -5.23 -1.12 2.19
C ALA A 135 -6.59 -1.62 1.66
N LEU A 136 -6.93 -2.89 1.89
CA LEU A 136 -8.24 -3.45 1.54
C LEU A 136 -9.38 -2.79 2.35
N VAL A 137 -9.18 -2.57 3.65
CA VAL A 137 -10.16 -1.85 4.48
C VAL A 137 -10.36 -0.43 3.94
N VAL A 138 -9.27 0.27 3.63
CA VAL A 138 -9.33 1.63 3.05
C VAL A 138 -9.98 1.62 1.67
N CYS A 139 -9.72 0.62 0.83
CA CYS A 139 -10.34 0.46 -0.47
C CYS A 139 -11.87 0.39 -0.38
N VAL A 140 -12.40 -0.38 0.58
CA VAL A 140 -13.85 -0.46 0.84
C VAL A 140 -14.38 0.90 1.32
N ILE A 141 -13.74 1.53 2.31
CA ILE A 141 -14.15 2.84 2.83
C ILE A 141 -14.19 3.89 1.71
N MET A 142 -13.16 3.94 0.88
CA MET A 142 -13.04 4.87 -0.24
C MET A 142 -14.12 4.61 -1.30
N ASN A 143 -14.33 3.36 -1.72
CA ASN A 143 -15.36 3.03 -2.70
C ASN A 143 -16.77 3.40 -2.22
N VAL A 144 -17.10 3.06 -0.97
CA VAL A 144 -18.41 3.40 -0.38
C VAL A 144 -18.54 4.92 -0.25
N GLY A 145 -17.56 5.59 0.35
CA GLY A 145 -17.60 7.04 0.58
C GLY A 145 -17.69 7.86 -0.70
N VAL A 146 -16.87 7.54 -1.71
CA VAL A 146 -16.87 8.26 -2.99
C VAL A 146 -18.19 8.05 -3.74
N ARG A 147 -18.73 6.83 -3.76
CA ARG A 147 -19.99 6.54 -4.46
C ARG A 147 -21.21 7.14 -3.77
N ILE A 148 -21.20 7.27 -2.45
CA ILE A 148 -22.27 7.98 -1.72
C ILE A 148 -22.21 9.49 -1.96
N TRP A 149 -21.00 10.03 -2.07
CA TRP A 149 -20.81 11.47 -2.17
C TRP A 149 -20.93 12.02 -3.59
N LEU A 150 -20.49 11.25 -4.59
CA LEU A 150 -20.46 11.65 -6.00
C LEU A 150 -21.46 10.90 -6.90
N GLY A 151 -22.13 9.88 -6.38
CA GLY A 151 -23.20 9.14 -7.08
C GLY A 151 -24.56 9.76 -6.80
#